data_AF-A0A3S0RE40-F1
#
_entry.id   AF-A0A3S0RE40-F1
#
_cell.length_a   1.000
_cell.length_b   1.000
_cell.length_c   1.000
_cell.angle_alpha   90.00
_cell.angle_beta   90.00
_cell.angle_gamma   90.00
#
_symmetry.space_group_name_H-M   'P 1'
#
loop_
_entity.id
_entity.type
_entity.pdbx_description
1 polymer ?
#
loop_
_entity_poly.entity_id
_entity_poly.type
_entity_poly.pdbx_seq_one_letter_code
_entity_poly.pdbx_strand_id
1 'polypeptide(L)' 'MILTVVEELMLHNKTCPQCGAGEPCLVAEHIQDCWPQRVASQAAAVLSEIAASVVEEQPVMAARVRVPQFSRFG' A
#
# COMPACT_ATOMS: atom_id res chain seq x y z
N MET A 1 -11.33 2.72 -2.01
CA MET A 1 -11.24 1.68 -3.06
C MET A 1 -10.23 2.19 -4.09
N ILE A 2 -9.11 1.48 -4.27
CA ILE A 2 -8.13 1.80 -5.33
C ILE A 2 -8.66 1.19 -6.61
N LEU A 3 -8.93 2.03 -7.62
CA LEU A 3 -9.13 1.54 -8.97
C LEU A 3 -7.77 1.18 -9.57
N THR A 4 -7.72 0.09 -10.31
CA THR A 4 -6.55 -0.21 -11.14
C THR A 4 -6.36 0.90 -12.18
N VAL A 5 -5.12 1.10 -12.62
CA VAL A 5 -4.83 2.08 -13.68
C VAL A 5 -5.69 1.85 -14.93
N VAL A 6 -5.98 0.58 -15.22
CA VAL A 6 -6.83 0.17 -16.35
C VAL A 6 -8.28 0.63 -16.14
N GLU A 7 -8.86 0.42 -14.96
CA GLU A 7 -10.24 0.84 -14.67
C GLU A 7 -10.39 2.37 -14.75
N GLU A 8 -9.41 3.12 -14.26
CA GLU A 8 -9.42 4.58 -14.37
C GLU A 8 -9.30 5.07 -15.81
N LEU A 9 -8.40 4.45 -16.59
CA LEU A 9 -8.28 4.74 -18.02
C LEU A 9 -9.55 4.37 -18.77
N MET A 10 -10.20 3.25 -18.46
CA MET A 10 -11.47 2.86 -19.07
C MET A 10 -12.59 3.87 -18.74
N LEU A 11 -12.66 4.35 -17.50
CA LEU A 11 -13.62 5.38 -17.10
C LEU A 11 -13.34 6.71 -17.81
N HIS A 12 -12.07 7.12 -17.89
CA HIS A 12 -11.64 8.30 -18.61
C HIS A 12 -11.98 8.22 -20.10
N ASN A 13 -11.64 7.11 -20.76
CA ASN A 13 -11.89 6.90 -22.18
C ASN A 13 -13.38 6.93 -22.55
N LYS A 14 -14.27 6.52 -21.63
CA LYS A 14 -15.73 6.60 -21.84
C LYS A 14 -16.28 8.03 -21.77
N THR A 15 -15.59 8.93 -21.09
CA THR A 15 -16.10 10.25 -20.74
C THR A 15 -15.34 11.39 -21.41
N CYS A 16 -14.10 11.14 -21.85
CA CYS A 16 -13.23 12.11 -22.50
C CYS A 16 -13.52 12.18 -24.02
N PRO A 17 -14.00 13.33 -24.54
CA PRO A 17 -14.26 13.47 -25.97
C PRO A 17 -13.01 13.32 -26.84
N GLN A 18 -11.83 13.73 -26.34
CA GLN A 18 -10.56 13.58 -27.05
C GLN A 18 -10.20 12.11 -27.24
N CYS A 19 -10.29 11.31 -26.17
CA CYS A 19 -10.06 9.87 -26.27
C CYS A 19 -11.10 9.18 -27.17
N GLY A 20 -12.35 9.62 -27.14
CA GLY A 20 -13.41 9.12 -28.02
C GLY A 20 -13.17 9.42 -29.51
N ALA A 21 -12.48 10.52 -29.80
CA ALA A 21 -12.05 10.90 -31.15
C ALA A 21 -10.73 10.22 -31.59
N GLY A 22 -10.06 9.48 -30.71
CA GLY A 22 -8.75 8.89 -30.97
C GLY A 22 -7.58 9.88 -30.93
N GLU A 23 -7.80 11.07 -30.36
CA GLU A 23 -6.79 12.12 -30.24
C GLU A 23 -5.89 11.88 -29.01
N PRO A 24 -4.63 12.37 -29.03
CA PRO A 24 -3.75 12.29 -27.87
C PRO A 24 -4.36 13.02 -26.67
N CYS A 25 -4.35 12.37 -25.51
CA CYS A 25 -4.93 12.91 -24.29
C CYS A 25 -3.92 12.92 -23.14
N LEU A 26 -3.47 14.13 -22.78
CA LEU A 26 -2.53 14.34 -21.67
C LEU A 26 -3.10 13.89 -20.32
N VAL A 27 -4.42 13.84 -20.17
CA VAL A 27 -5.06 13.37 -18.94
C VAL A 27 -4.90 11.86 -18.80
N ALA A 28 -5.00 11.10 -19.89
CA ALA A 28 -4.75 9.66 -19.88
C ALA A 28 -3.29 9.35 -19.54
N GLU A 29 -2.34 10.13 -20.10
CA GLU A 29 -0.92 10.05 -19.75
C GLU A 29 -0.69 10.36 -18.27
N HIS A 30 -1.27 11.46 -17.79
CA HIS A 30 -1.16 11.84 -16.38
C HIS A 30 -1.73 10.77 -15.42
N ILE A 31 -2.85 10.13 -15.78
CA ILE A 31 -3.42 9.02 -15.01
C ILE A 31 -2.40 7.89 -14.88
N GLN A 32 -1.70 7.53 -15.97
CA GLN A 32 -0.66 6.49 -15.94
C GLN A 32 0.54 6.91 -15.08
N ASP A 33 1.02 8.14 -15.23
CA ASP A 33 2.22 8.63 -14.55
C ASP A 33 2.05 8.77 -13.05
N CYS A 34 0.89 9.29 -12.59
CA CYS A 34 0.65 9.52 -11.17
C CYS A 34 0.12 8.30 -10.42
N TRP A 35 -0.30 7.24 -11.12
CA TRP A 35 -0.91 6.06 -10.51
C TRP A 35 0.01 5.36 -9.49
N PRO A 36 1.30 5.09 -9.77
CA PRO A 36 2.20 4.46 -8.79
C PRO A 36 2.32 5.27 -7.50
N GLN A 37 2.41 6.60 -7.61
CA GLN A 37 2.53 7.49 -6.46
C GLN A 37 1.26 7.49 -5.60
N ARG A 38 0.08 7.47 -6.23
CA ARG A 38 -1.21 7.39 -5.54
C ARG A 38 -1.39 6.06 -4.82
N VAL A 39 -1.06 4.95 -5.49
CA VAL A 39 -1.07 3.61 -4.87
C VAL A 39 -0.13 3.55 -3.68
N ALA A 40 1.09 4.06 -3.81
CA ALA A 40 2.06 4.10 -2.72
C ALA A 40 1.55 4.94 -1.53
N SER A 41 1.00 6.13 -1.80
CA SER A 41 0.44 7.01 -0.76
C SER A 41 -0.71 6.33 -0.01
N GLN A 42 -1.61 5.65 -0.73
CA GLN A 42 -2.73 4.97 -0.11
C GLN A 42 -2.32 3.70 0.64
N ALA A 43 -1.35 2.94 0.12
CA ALA A 43 -0.75 1.82 0.84
C ALA A 43 -0.09 2.28 2.15
N ALA A 44 0.64 3.41 2.12
CA ALA A 44 1.25 3.98 3.32
C ALA A 44 0.21 4.39 4.38
N ALA A 45 -0.92 4.96 3.98
CA ALA A 45 -2.02 5.29 4.88
C ALA A 45 -2.60 4.03 5.54
N VAL A 46 -2.91 2.99 4.75
CA VAL A 46 -3.43 1.71 5.26
C VAL A 46 -2.45 1.03 6.20
N LEU A 47 -1.16 1.03 5.86
CA LEU A 47 -0.12 0.48 6.74
C LEU A 47 -0.02 1.25 8.06
N SER A 48 -0.20 2.57 8.03
CA SER A 48 -0.19 3.41 9.24
C SER A 48 -1.40 3.11 10.14
N GLU A 49 -2.57 2.91 9.55
CA GLU A 49 -3.79 2.50 10.27
C GLU A 49 -3.61 1.13 10.92
N ILE A 50 -3.10 0.14 10.18
CA ILE A 50 -2.81 -1.20 10.72
C ILE A 50 -1.80 -1.10 11.87
N ALA A 51 -0.71 -0.36 11.68
CA ALA A 51 0.30 -0.18 12.71
C ALA A 51 -0.28 0.46 13.99
N ALA A 52 -1.19 1.42 13.85
CA ALA A 52 -1.87 2.03 14.98
C ALA A 52 -2.80 1.04 15.70
N SER A 53 -3.49 0.16 14.98
CA SER A 53 -4.38 -0.87 15.57
C SER A 53 -3.62 -2.01 16.25
N VAL A 54 -2.42 -2.37 15.80
CA VAL A 54 -1.62 -3.48 16.38
C VAL A 54 -1.03 -3.13 17.76
N VAL A 55 -0.91 -1.84 18.11
CA VAL A 55 -0.37 -1.40 19.42
C VAL A 55 -1.32 -1.71 20.59
N GLU A 56 -2.61 -1.96 20.34
CA GLU A 56 -3.58 -2.26 21.42
C GLU A 56 -3.65 -3.75 21.83
N GLU A 57 -3.06 -4.67 21.07
CA GLU A 57 -3.12 -6.12 21.35
C GLU A 57 -1.73 -6.79 21.47
N GLN A 58 -0.89 -6.41 22.43
CA GLN A 58 0.07 -7.35 23.04
C GLN A 58 0.49 -6.94 24.46
N PRO A 59 0.01 -7.61 25.52
CA PRO A 59 0.80 -7.71 26.74
C PRO A 59 2.00 -8.60 26.43
N VAL A 60 3.16 -7.99 26.19
CA VAL A 60 4.45 -8.69 26.06
C VAL A 60 4.75 -9.33 27.42
N MET A 61 4.23 -10.55 27.65
CA MET A 61 4.70 -11.37 28.74
C MET A 61 6.12 -11.80 28.38
N ALA A 62 7.09 -11.10 28.96
CA ALA A 62 8.50 -11.47 28.92
C ALA A 62 8.65 -12.90 29.48
N ALA A 63 8.57 -13.90 28.60
CA ALA A 63 8.91 -15.27 28.94
C ALA A 63 10.40 -15.26 29.29
N ARG A 64 10.70 -15.35 30.60
CA ARG A 64 12.06 -15.48 31.11
C ARG A 64 12.64 -16.78 30.55
N VAL A 65 13.38 -16.67 29.45
CA VAL A 65 14.20 -17.77 28.92
C VAL A 65 15.24 -18.09 29.99
N ARG A 66 15.07 -19.22 30.69
CA ARG A 66 16.11 -19.72 31.60
C ARG A 66 17.24 -20.28 30.76
N VAL A 67 18.35 -19.55 30.71
CA VAL A 67 19.59 -20.03 30.10
C VAL A 67 20.13 -21.19 30.96
N PRO A 68 20.38 -22.38 30.40
CA PRO A 68 21.02 -23.46 31.14
C PRO A 68 22.45 -23.03 31.51
N GLN A 69 22.73 -23.00 32.81
CA GLN A 69 24.07 -22.72 33.32
C GLN A 69 24.90 -23.99 33.13
N PHE A 70 25.74 -24.03 32.09
CA PHE A 70 26.72 -25.10 31.92
C PHE A 70 27.82 -24.91 32.95
N SER A 71 27.80 -25.72 34.01
CA SER A 71 28.94 -25.84 34.92
C SER A 71 30.15 -26.33 34.13
N ARG A 72 31.21 -25.51 34.10
CA ARG A 72 32.53 -25.93 33.60
C ARG A 72 32.96 -27.16 34.38
N PHE A 73 33.15 -28.28 33.68
CA PHE A 73 33.88 -29.42 34.21
C PHE A 73 35.34 -28.97 34.47
N GLY A 74 35.76 -29.12 35.72
CA GLY A 74 37.17 -29.13 36.13
C GLY A 74 37.64 -30.57 36.34
#